data_AF-A0A932JQ43-F1
#
_entry.id   AF-A0A932JQ43-F1
#
_cell.length_a   1.000
_cell.length_b   1.000
_cell.length_c   1.000
_cell.angle_alpha   90.00
_cell.angle_beta   90.00
_cell.angle_gamma   90.00
#
_symmetry.space_group_name_H-M   'P 1'
#
loop_
_entity.id
_entity.type
_entity.pdbx_description
1 polymer ?
#
loop_
_entity_poly.entity_id
_entity_poly.type
_entity_poly.pdbx_seq_one_letter_code
_entity_poly.pdbx_strand_id
1 'polypeptide(L)'
;MDLLLRLTQRRYIVAAILFLIGVVAADRWGGLALSRLDFWLHPPAAALSPLAAELRGTVDVRESARLRGLHRAVSAEIEAARAKGLDVDKLQRLADSALTLDAPAYRAAAVERLNKLRLVIPRSKEDFRPAAQGEANPDFFDPPRAKPLVQRP
;
A
#
# COMPACT_ATOMS: atom_id res chain seq x y z
N MET A 1 -5.14 70.23 29.43
CA MET A 1 -4.96 68.78 29.69
C MET A 1 -5.13 67.93 28.43
N ASP A 2 -5.95 68.33 27.44
CA ASP A 2 -6.21 67.52 26.23
C ASP A 2 -5.00 67.26 25.31
N LEU A 3 -4.01 68.15 25.30
CA LEU A 3 -2.87 68.07 24.40
C LEU A 3 -1.90 66.93 24.79
N LEU A 4 -1.70 66.72 26.10
CA LEU A 4 -0.91 65.61 26.64
C LEU A 4 -1.63 64.26 26.43
N LEU A 5 -2.95 64.24 26.56
CA LEU A 5 -3.77 63.03 26.35
C LEU A 5 -3.76 62.58 24.89
N ARG A 6 -3.81 63.52 23.93
CA ARG A 6 -3.71 63.21 22.49
C ARG A 6 -2.33 62.71 22.07
N LEU A 7 -1.27 63.21 22.70
CA LEU A 7 0.11 62.79 22.44
C LEU A 7 0.38 61.37 22.96
N THR A 8 -0.09 61.04 24.16
CA THR A 8 0.02 59.68 24.68
C THR A 8 -0.84 58.71 23.87
N GLN A 9 -2.08 59.08 23.53
CA GLN A 9 -2.97 58.26 22.72
C GLN A 9 -2.41 57.96 21.32
N ARG A 10 -1.79 58.95 20.64
CA ARG A 10 -1.11 58.73 19.35
C ARG A 10 0.05 57.74 19.46
N ARG A 11 0.84 57.81 20.52
CA ARG A 11 1.96 56.87 20.74
C ARG A 11 1.47 55.44 20.95
N TYR A 12 0.40 55.25 21.72
CA TYR A 12 -0.21 53.93 21.91
C TYR A 12 -0.81 53.38 20.62
N ILE A 13 -1.46 54.21 19.81
CA ILE A 13 -2.00 53.79 18.51
C ILE A 13 -0.87 53.33 17.57
N VAL A 14 0.23 54.10 17.48
CA VAL A 14 1.38 53.72 16.65
C VAL A 14 2.02 52.41 17.14
N ALA A 15 2.21 52.26 18.46
CA ALA A 15 2.73 51.03 19.03
C ALA A 15 1.84 49.81 18.76
N ALA A 16 0.52 49.97 18.87
CA ALA A 16 -0.45 48.92 18.58
C ALA A 16 -0.42 48.50 17.09
N ILE A 17 -0.31 49.47 16.17
CA ILE A 17 -0.21 49.19 14.73
C ILE A 17 1.08 48.43 14.42
N LEU A 18 2.22 48.86 14.97
CA LEU A 18 3.51 48.18 14.76
C LEU A 18 3.49 46.76 15.31
N PHE A 19 2.87 46.55 16.47
CA PHE A 19 2.71 45.22 17.04
C PHE A 19 1.87 44.32 16.13
N LEU A 20 0.75 44.83 15.61
CA LEU A 20 -0.14 44.08 14.73
C LEU A 20 0.56 43.69 13.41
N ILE A 21 1.33 44.61 12.83
CA ILE A 21 2.17 44.34 11.66
C ILE A 21 3.23 43.27 11.98
N GLY A 22 3.87 43.35 13.14
CA GLY A 22 4.86 42.37 13.60
C GLY A 22 4.27 40.95 13.74
N VAL A 23 3.07 40.83 14.30
CA VAL A 23 2.36 39.54 14.44
C VAL A 23 2.00 38.96 13.07
N VAL A 24 1.43 39.76 12.16
CA VAL A 24 1.06 39.30 10.81
C VAL A 24 2.31 38.91 10.00
N ALA A 25 3.40 39.66 10.14
CA ALA A 25 4.67 39.30 9.52
C ALA A 25 5.20 37.97 10.08
N ALA A 26 5.26 37.80 11.40
CA ALA A 26 5.75 36.57 12.02
C ALA A 26 4.94 35.34 11.58
N ASP A 27 3.62 35.45 11.52
CA ASP A 27 2.72 34.38 11.07
C ASP A 27 2.99 33.98 9.60
N ARG A 28 3.15 34.97 8.72
CA ARG A 28 3.46 34.74 7.30
C ARG A 28 4.85 34.12 7.10
N TRP A 29 5.84 34.51 7.90
CA TRP A 29 7.18 33.91 7.86
C TRP A 29 7.21 32.49 8.40
N GLY A 30 6.43 32.19 9.45
CA GLY A 30 6.22 30.83 9.95
C GLY A 30 5.59 29.92 8.90
N GLY A 31 4.54 30.40 8.22
CA GLY A 31 3.88 29.67 7.13
C GLY A 31 4.81 29.36 5.95
N LEU A 32 5.67 30.30 5.55
CA LEU A 32 6.66 30.11 4.47
C LEU A 32 7.77 29.11 4.84
N ALA A 33 8.19 29.08 6.10
CA ALA A 33 9.18 28.11 6.58
C ALA A 33 8.61 26.69 6.55
N LEU A 34 7.37 26.52 7.00
CA LEU A 34 6.67 25.23 6.96
C LEU A 34 6.40 24.76 5.54
N SER A 35 5.97 25.65 4.64
CA SER A 35 5.71 25.28 3.24
C SER A 35 6.98 24.87 2.49
N ARG A 36 8.14 25.46 2.84
CA ARG A 36 9.44 25.02 2.31
C ARG A 36 9.83 23.64 2.83
N LEU A 37 9.66 23.37 4.12
CA LEU A 37 9.91 22.05 4.69
C LEU A 37 9.03 20.98 4.02
N ASP A 38 7.75 21.28 3.83
CA ASP A 38 6.80 20.38 3.18
C ASP A 38 7.18 20.11 1.71
N PHE A 39 7.63 21.14 0.97
CA PHE A 39 8.16 20.97 -0.39
C PHE A 39 9.40 20.05 -0.46
N TRP A 40 10.28 20.11 0.54
CA TRP A 40 11.46 19.23 0.60
C TRP A 40 11.11 17.78 0.96
N LEU A 41 10.15 17.59 1.87
CA LEU A 41 9.72 16.26 2.31
C LEU A 41 8.79 15.58 1.30
N HIS A 42 7.97 16.38 0.62
CA HIS A 42 6.95 15.94 -0.33
C HIS A 42 7.01 16.79 -1.60
N PRO A 43 8.07 16.65 -2.43
CA PRO A 43 8.18 17.42 -3.66
C PRO A 43 6.98 17.10 -4.56
N PRO A 44 6.36 18.12 -5.19
CA PRO A 44 5.26 17.91 -6.11
C PRO A 44 5.73 17.00 -7.25
N ALA A 45 4.85 16.16 -7.79
CA ALA A 45 5.21 15.17 -8.81
C ALA A 45 5.90 15.76 -10.05
N ALA A 46 5.67 17.06 -10.33
CA ALA A 46 6.32 17.82 -11.40
C ALA A 46 7.82 18.12 -11.15
N ALA A 47 8.29 18.01 -9.91
CA ALA A 47 9.69 18.23 -9.51
C ALA A 47 10.49 16.91 -9.41
N LEU A 48 9.86 15.77 -9.68
CA LEU A 48 10.55 14.48 -9.71
C LEU A 48 11.41 14.38 -10.98
N SER A 49 12.65 13.92 -10.83
CA SER A 49 13.51 13.61 -11.96
C SER A 49 12.86 12.51 -12.83
N PRO A 50 13.16 12.45 -14.14
CA PRO A 50 12.62 11.42 -15.02
C PRO A 50 12.88 10.00 -14.50
N LEU A 51 14.04 9.77 -13.87
CA LEU A 51 14.38 8.51 -13.21
C LEU A 51 13.47 8.18 -12.03
N ALA A 52 13.11 9.17 -11.21
CA ALA A 52 12.17 8.97 -10.10
C ALA A 52 10.74 8.67 -10.59
N ALA A 53 10.32 9.28 -11.71
CA ALA A 53 9.05 8.98 -12.35
C ALA A 53 9.00 7.55 -12.92
N GLU A 54 10.09 7.10 -13.55
CA GLU A 54 10.22 5.74 -14.08
C GLU A 54 10.22 4.69 -12.96
N LEU A 55 10.97 4.93 -11.88
CA LEU A 55 10.96 4.08 -10.68
C LEU A 55 9.56 3.98 -10.07
N ARG A 56 8.82 5.10 -9.98
CA ARG A 56 7.44 5.08 -9.48
C ARG A 56 6.52 4.23 -10.37
N GLY A 57 6.64 4.38 -11.69
CA GLY A 57 5.89 3.58 -12.66
C GLY A 57 6.17 2.08 -12.52
N THR A 58 7.43 1.68 -12.38
CA THR A 58 7.80 0.26 -12.20
C THR A 58 7.27 -0.34 -10.90
N VAL A 59 7.30 0.42 -9.79
CA VAL A 59 6.72 0.01 -8.51
C VAL A 59 5.21 -0.17 -8.65
N ASP A 60 4.51 0.79 -9.26
CA ASP A 60 3.06 0.72 -9.45
C ASP A 60 2.63 -0.48 -10.30
N VAL A 61 3.36 -0.76 -11.39
CA VAL A 61 3.11 -1.95 -12.23
C VAL A 61 3.30 -3.24 -11.43
N ARG A 62 4.38 -3.33 -10.65
CA ARG A 62 4.66 -4.51 -9.82
C ARG A 62 3.59 -4.73 -8.75
N GLU A 63 3.14 -3.66 -8.11
CA GLU A 63 2.10 -3.73 -7.09
C GLU A 63 0.73 -4.10 -7.68
N SER A 64 0.35 -3.52 -8.82
CA SER A 64 -0.86 -3.90 -9.55
C SER A 64 -0.81 -5.37 -9.98
N ALA A 65 0.34 -5.83 -10.50
CA ALA A 65 0.53 -7.24 -10.86
C ALA A 65 0.40 -8.16 -9.64
N ARG A 66 0.93 -7.75 -8.47
CA ARG A 66 0.78 -8.49 -7.21
C ARG A 66 -0.69 -8.59 -6.78
N LEU A 67 -1.45 -7.49 -6.85
CA LEU A 67 -2.87 -7.47 -6.50
C LEU A 67 -3.66 -8.42 -7.42
N ARG A 68 -3.44 -8.34 -8.73
CA ARG A 68 -4.07 -9.24 -9.72
C ARG A 68 -3.70 -10.70 -9.52
N GLY A 69 -2.44 -10.99 -9.21
CA GLY A 69 -1.99 -12.33 -8.87
C GLY A 69 -2.71 -12.89 -7.64
N LEU A 70 -2.88 -12.07 -6.61
CA LEU A 70 -3.62 -12.44 -5.41
C LEU A 70 -5.11 -12.67 -5.72
N HIS A 71 -5.75 -11.79 -6.48
CA HIS A 71 -7.14 -11.99 -6.94
C HIS A 71 -7.34 -13.31 -7.70
N ARG A 72 -6.42 -13.67 -8.60
CA ARG A 72 -6.48 -14.95 -9.33
C ARG A 72 -6.40 -16.15 -8.38
N ALA A 73 -5.51 -16.10 -7.39
CA ALA A 73 -5.40 -17.15 -6.39
C ALA A 73 -6.69 -17.28 -5.55
N VAL A 74 -7.28 -16.16 -5.13
CA VAL A 74 -8.55 -16.14 -4.41
C VAL A 74 -9.69 -16.68 -5.27
N SER A 75 -9.76 -16.29 -6.54
CA SER A 75 -10.80 -16.75 -7.47
C SER A 75 -10.68 -18.26 -7.71
N ALA A 76 -9.46 -18.79 -7.84
CA ALA A 76 -9.25 -20.23 -7.96
C ALA A 76 -9.69 -20.99 -6.69
N GLU A 77 -9.44 -20.45 -5.49
CA GLU A 77 -9.94 -21.04 -4.23
C GLU A 77 -11.48 -21.02 -4.18
N ILE A 78 -12.11 -19.93 -4.65
CA ILE A 78 -13.58 -19.81 -4.75
C ILE A 78 -14.15 -20.84 -5.74
N GLU A 79 -13.54 -20.97 -6.92
CA GLU A 79 -13.97 -21.95 -7.92
C GLU A 79 -13.83 -23.39 -7.41
N ALA A 80 -12.75 -23.71 -6.70
CA ALA A 80 -12.58 -25.01 -6.06
C ALA A 80 -13.66 -25.29 -5.00
N ALA A 81 -14.05 -24.28 -4.21
CA ALA A 81 -15.14 -24.40 -3.25
C ALA A 81 -16.52 -24.55 -3.95
N ARG A 82 -16.75 -23.81 -5.04
CA ARG A 82 -17.96 -23.95 -5.88
C ARG A 82 -18.09 -25.37 -6.45
N ALA A 83 -16.98 -25.93 -6.96
CA ALA A 83 -16.96 -27.29 -7.49
C ALA A 83 -17.30 -28.34 -6.43
N LYS A 84 -17.01 -28.05 -5.15
CA LYS A 84 -17.39 -28.87 -3.99
C LYS A 84 -18.85 -28.63 -3.53
N GLY A 85 -19.63 -27.84 -4.28
CA GLY A 85 -21.04 -27.56 -3.99
C GLY A 85 -21.28 -26.53 -2.87
N LEU A 86 -20.27 -25.74 -2.51
CA LEU A 86 -20.38 -24.73 -1.44
C LEU A 86 -20.93 -23.41 -2.00
N ASP A 87 -21.76 -22.70 -1.22
CA ASP A 87 -22.31 -21.39 -1.61
C ASP A 87 -21.22 -20.30 -1.58
N VAL A 88 -20.82 -19.84 -2.76
CA VAL A 88 -19.72 -18.88 -2.92
C VAL A 88 -20.01 -17.74 -3.91
N ASP A 89 -21.25 -17.61 -4.38
CA ASP A 89 -21.59 -16.65 -5.43
C ASP A 89 -21.41 -15.19 -5.00
N LYS A 90 -21.62 -14.91 -3.71
CA LYS A 90 -21.35 -13.59 -3.13
C LYS A 90 -19.86 -13.32 -2.97
N LEU A 91 -19.04 -14.35 -2.77
CA LEU A 91 -17.60 -14.21 -2.56
C LEU A 91 -16.87 -13.82 -3.84
N GLN A 92 -17.27 -14.36 -5.00
CA GLN A 92 -16.67 -13.99 -6.28
C GLN A 92 -16.89 -12.50 -6.58
N ARG A 93 -18.11 -12.01 -6.41
CA ARG A 93 -18.43 -10.57 -6.62
C ARG A 93 -17.62 -9.67 -5.70
N LEU A 94 -17.39 -10.08 -4.46
CA LEU A 94 -16.56 -9.34 -3.52
C LEU A 94 -15.08 -9.35 -3.93
N ALA A 95 -14.57 -10.47 -4.43
CA ALA A 95 -13.21 -10.54 -4.97
C ALA A 95 -13.05 -9.60 -6.17
N ASP A 96 -14.01 -9.61 -7.10
CA ASP A 96 -14.00 -8.73 -8.28
C ASP A 96 -14.09 -7.25 -7.90
N SER A 97 -14.89 -6.92 -6.87
CA SER A 97 -15.00 -5.56 -6.36
C SER A 97 -13.66 -5.02 -5.83
N ALA A 98 -12.76 -5.86 -5.33
CA ALA A 98 -11.46 -5.43 -4.84
C ALA A 98 -10.53 -4.97 -5.97
N LEU A 99 -10.71 -5.45 -7.21
CA LEU A 99 -9.95 -4.97 -8.37
C LEU A 99 -10.28 -3.53 -8.74
N THR A 100 -11.46 -3.02 -8.36
CA THR A 100 -11.82 -1.61 -8.59
C THR A 100 -10.97 -0.64 -7.75
N LEU A 101 -10.25 -1.15 -6.75
CA LEU A 101 -9.38 -0.41 -5.84
C LEU A 101 -7.88 -0.49 -6.22
N ASP A 102 -7.54 -0.78 -7.48
CA ASP A 102 -6.14 -0.88 -7.96
C ASP A 102 -5.38 0.47 -8.04
N ALA A 103 -6.02 1.57 -7.61
CA ALA A 103 -5.35 2.86 -7.51
C ALA A 103 -4.37 2.87 -6.31
N PRO A 104 -3.22 3.59 -6.40
CA PRO A 104 -2.19 3.58 -5.36
C PRO A 104 -2.70 3.92 -3.95
N ALA A 105 -3.64 4.86 -3.84
CA ALA A 105 -4.22 5.27 -2.57
C ALA A 105 -5.09 4.18 -1.88
N TYR A 106 -5.65 3.24 -2.65
CA TYR A 106 -6.62 2.25 -2.15
C TYR A 106 -6.11 0.81 -2.24
N ARG A 107 -4.95 0.59 -2.84
CA ARG A 107 -4.37 -0.74 -3.10
C ARG A 107 -4.14 -1.54 -1.81
N ALA A 108 -3.73 -0.88 -0.72
CA ALA A 108 -3.58 -1.52 0.58
C ALA A 108 -4.91 -2.11 1.10
N ALA A 109 -6.00 -1.35 0.98
CA ALA A 109 -7.34 -1.81 1.35
C ALA A 109 -7.83 -2.93 0.44
N ALA A 110 -7.48 -2.92 -0.85
CA ALA A 110 -7.79 -3.99 -1.80
C ALA A 110 -7.15 -5.32 -1.38
N VAL A 111 -5.85 -5.29 -1.04
CA VAL A 111 -5.11 -6.47 -0.56
C VAL A 111 -5.70 -6.99 0.76
N GLU A 112 -6.01 -6.10 1.70
CA GLU A 112 -6.62 -6.49 2.98
C GLU A 112 -7.98 -7.16 2.77
N ARG A 113 -8.84 -6.61 1.89
CA ARG A 113 -10.14 -7.22 1.55
C ARG A 113 -9.98 -8.62 0.97
N LEU A 114 -9.06 -8.81 0.02
CA LEU A 114 -8.84 -10.13 -0.57
C LEU A 114 -8.28 -11.14 0.44
N ASN A 115 -7.39 -10.72 1.34
CA ASN A 115 -6.90 -11.58 2.41
C ASN A 115 -8.02 -11.97 3.39
N LYS A 116 -8.90 -11.05 3.76
CA LYS A 116 -10.09 -11.36 4.57
C LYS A 116 -11.02 -12.34 3.85
N LEU A 117 -11.23 -12.17 2.54
CA LEU A 117 -12.04 -13.10 1.76
C LEU A 117 -11.47 -14.52 1.80
N ARG A 118 -10.15 -14.70 1.68
CA ARG A 118 -9.52 -16.04 1.77
C ARG A 118 -9.82 -16.78 3.07
N LEU A 119 -9.99 -16.07 4.18
CA LEU A 119 -10.32 -16.67 5.47
C LEU A 119 -11.79 -17.11 5.55
N VAL A 120 -12.66 -16.47 4.77
CA VAL A 120 -14.10 -16.74 4.74
C VAL A 120 -14.46 -17.83 3.73
N ILE A 121 -13.62 -18.08 2.72
CA ILE A 121 -13.87 -19.14 1.73
C ILE A 121 -14.04 -20.47 2.46
N PRO A 122 -15.21 -21.12 2.31
CA PRO A 122 -15.46 -22.39 2.96
C PRO A 122 -14.55 -23.45 2.35
N ARG A 123 -13.82 -24.17 3.21
CA ARG A 123 -12.96 -25.29 2.80
C ARG A 123 -13.67 -26.57 3.20
N SER A 124 -13.70 -27.55 2.29
CA SER A 124 -14.09 -28.90 2.69
C SER A 124 -13.12 -29.36 3.76
N LYS A 125 -13.65 -29.92 4.85
CA LYS A 125 -12.84 -30.70 5.79
C LYS A 125 -12.39 -31.95 5.03
N GLU A 126 -11.26 -31.86 4.34
CA GLU A 126 -10.58 -33.06 3.90
C GLU A 126 -10.15 -33.78 5.18
N ASP A 127 -10.64 -35.00 5.36
CA ASP A 127 -10.25 -35.84 6.49
C ASP A 127 -8.72 -35.96 6.44
N PHE A 128 -8.07 -35.31 7.38
CA PHE A 128 -6.63 -35.44 7.56
C PHE A 128 -6.36 -36.90 7.90
N ARG A 129 -6.04 -37.69 6.87
CA ARG A 129 -5.42 -39.00 7.06
C ARG A 129 -3.95 -38.73 7.33
N PRO A 130 -3.47 -38.83 8.58
CA PRO A 130 -2.03 -38.88 8.78
C PRO A 130 -1.52 -40.01 7.88
N ALA A 131 -0.54 -39.70 7.03
CA ALA A 131 0.15 -40.72 6.27
C ALA A 131 0.55 -41.80 7.27
N ALA A 132 -0.04 -42.99 7.16
CA ALA A 132 0.33 -44.10 8.00
C ALA A 132 1.84 -44.26 7.83
N GLN A 133 2.58 -44.14 8.94
CA GLN A 133 4.01 -44.46 8.99
C GLN A 133 4.16 -45.90 8.52
N GLY A 134 4.42 -46.11 7.22
CA GLY A 134 4.39 -47.45 6.64
C GLY A 134 4.49 -47.51 5.13
N GLU A 135 3.97 -46.53 4.39
CA GLU A 135 4.18 -46.49 2.93
C GLU A 135 5.41 -45.63 2.61
N ALA A 136 6.58 -46.24 2.82
CA ALA A 136 7.80 -45.83 2.16
C ALA A 136 7.52 -45.88 0.65
N ASN A 137 7.29 -44.72 0.04
CA ASN A 137 7.24 -44.58 -1.41
C ASN A 137 8.64 -44.92 -1.95
N PRO A 138 8.84 -46.10 -2.58
CA PRO A 138 10.19 -46.55 -2.93
C PRO A 138 10.83 -45.71 -4.04
N ASP A 139 10.06 -44.82 -4.68
CA ASP A 139 10.51 -44.01 -5.80
C ASP A 139 11.07 -42.64 -5.40
N PHE A 140 11.03 -42.25 -4.12
CA PHE A 140 11.48 -40.92 -3.68
C PHE A 140 12.97 -40.83 -3.32
N PHE A 141 13.67 -41.98 -3.26
CA PHE A 141 15.07 -42.06 -2.85
C PHE A 141 15.92 -42.88 -3.84
N ASP A 142 15.74 -42.66 -5.14
CA ASP A 142 16.83 -42.98 -6.07
C ASP A 142 17.81 -41.80 -6.07
N PRO A 143 19.01 -41.91 -5.44
CA PRO A 143 20.03 -40.89 -5.59
C PRO A 143 20.36 -40.75 -7.09
N PRO A 144 20.66 -39.54 -7.59
CA PRO A 144 20.97 -39.36 -9.00
C PRO A 144 22.14 -40.29 -9.38
N ARG A 145 21.86 -41.32 -10.18
CA ARG A 145 22.91 -42.19 -10.73
C ARG A 145 23.90 -41.31 -11.47
N ALA A 146 25.12 -41.23 -10.93
CA ALA A 146 26.20 -40.51 -11.57
C ALA A 146 26.36 -41.02 -13.00
N LYS A 147 26.19 -40.11 -13.98
CA LYS A 147 26.47 -40.44 -15.39
C LYS A 147 27.95 -40.83 -15.48
N PRO A 148 28.31 -42.00 -16.04
CA PRO A 148 29.70 -42.33 -16.26
C PRO A 148 30.31 -41.28 -17.19
N LEU A 149 31.41 -40.68 -16.76
CA LEU A 149 32.22 -39.76 -17.56
C LEU A 149 32.66 -40.51 -18.81
N VAL A 150 32.13 -40.10 -19.96
CA VAL A 150 32.57 -40.56 -21.28
C VAL A 150 34.02 -40.12 -21.44
N GLN A 151 34.96 -41.04 -21.25
CA GLN A 151 36.34 -40.85 -21.68
C GLN A 151 36.33 -40.86 -23.20
N ARG A 152 36.54 -39.69 -23.82
CA ARG A 152 36.81 -39.61 -25.26
C ARG A 152 38.27 -39.96 -25.52
N PRO A 153 38.57 -40.70 -26.60
CA PRO A 153 39.94 -41.02 -27.02
C PRO A 153 40.72 -39.79 -27.48
#